data_AF-A0A8I6RSM5-F1
#
_entry.id   AF-A0A8I6RSM5-F1
#
_cell.length_a   1.000
_cell.length_b   1.000
_cell.length_c   1.000
_cell.angle_alpha   90.00
_cell.angle_beta   90.00
_cell.angle_gamma   90.00
#
_symmetry.space_group_name_H-M   'P 1'
#
loop_
_entity.id
_entity.type
_entity.pdbx_description
1 polymer ?
#
loop_
_entity_poly.entity_id
_entity_poly.type
_entity_poly.pdbx_seq_one_letter_code
_entity_poly.pdbx_strand_id
1 'polypeptide(L)'
;MMKAGLLFLAIIGLSLAFYCEEKKTYDSPDEENCRYYHHCESGESSEGACFIFFRKFNPVTLKCDWAWNVDCTAKPAKLPPS
;
A
#
# COMPACT_ATOMS: atom_id res chain seq x y z
N MET A 1 -1.03 28.51 -39.37
CA MET A 1 0.09 29.30 -38.80
C MET A 1 -0.54 30.10 -37.67
N MET A 2 -0.30 29.90 -36.37
CA MET A 2 0.93 29.81 -35.54
C MET A 2 0.78 28.62 -34.56
N LYS A 3 1.69 27.64 -34.43
CA LYS A 3 2.93 27.59 -33.62
C LYS A 3 2.83 28.24 -32.23
N ALA A 4 2.74 27.42 -31.18
CA ALA A 4 3.63 27.38 -30.00
C ALA A 4 3.09 26.34 -29.00
N GLY A 5 3.87 25.31 -28.71
CA GLY A 5 3.48 24.20 -27.84
C GLY A 5 3.37 24.61 -26.38
N LEU A 6 2.28 24.20 -25.73
CA LEU A 6 2.17 24.23 -24.28
C LEU A 6 3.05 23.12 -23.69
N LEU A 7 4.23 23.48 -23.23
CA LEU A 7 5.00 22.69 -22.28
C LEU A 7 4.30 22.76 -20.92
N PHE A 8 3.38 21.82 -20.67
CA PHE A 8 2.98 21.50 -19.30
C PHE A 8 4.09 20.66 -18.67
N LEU A 9 5.14 21.30 -18.15
CA LEU A 9 5.99 20.65 -17.16
C LEU A 9 5.49 21.07 -15.77
N ALA A 10 4.36 20.47 -15.37
CA ALA A 10 3.95 20.44 -13.99
C ALA A 10 4.94 19.54 -13.24
N ILE A 11 6.08 20.09 -12.83
CA ILE A 11 6.96 19.46 -11.84
C ILE A 11 6.43 19.88 -10.45
N ILE A 12 5.19 19.51 -10.18
CA ILE A 12 4.62 19.58 -8.83
C ILE A 12 5.25 18.40 -8.09
N GLY A 13 5.89 18.69 -6.96
CA GLY A 13 6.74 17.76 -6.23
C GLY A 13 6.11 16.37 -6.09
N LEU A 14 6.91 15.35 -6.39
CA LEU A 14 6.56 13.95 -6.27
C LEU A 14 6.25 13.65 -4.79
N SER A 15 5.01 13.88 -4.38
CA SER A 15 4.52 13.42 -3.09
C SER A 15 4.55 11.90 -3.13
N LEU A 16 5.48 11.29 -2.39
CA LEU A 16 5.52 9.86 -2.11
C LEU A 16 4.37 9.47 -1.15
N ALA A 17 3.18 10.02 -1.38
CA ALA A 17 1.99 9.62 -0.64
C ALA A 17 1.64 8.21 -1.10
N PHE A 18 1.61 7.27 -0.16
CA PHE A 18 1.05 5.95 -0.37
C PHE A 18 -0.40 6.13 -0.87
N TYR A 19 -0.65 5.78 -2.14
CA TYR A 19 -1.94 5.94 -2.79
C TYR A 19 -2.53 4.58 -3.12
N CYS A 20 -3.79 4.38 -2.74
CA CYS A 20 -4.53 3.18 -3.10
C CYS A 20 -5.00 3.27 -4.54
N GLU A 21 -4.94 2.17 -5.29
CA GLU A 21 -5.44 2.19 -6.66
C GLU A 21 -6.96 2.38 -6.72
N GLU A 22 -7.40 3.29 -7.60
CA GLU A 22 -8.83 3.54 -7.81
C GLU A 22 -9.54 2.23 -8.22
N LYS A 23 -10.73 2.00 -7.66
CA LYS A 23 -11.61 0.85 -7.96
C LYS A 23 -11.06 -0.52 -7.57
N LYS A 24 -10.00 -0.60 -6.77
CA LYS A 24 -9.52 -1.86 -6.17
C LYS A 24 -9.75 -1.90 -4.67
N THR A 25 -9.85 -3.13 -4.16
CA THR A 25 -9.91 -3.43 -2.73
C THR A 25 -8.81 -4.44 -2.40
N TYR A 26 -7.91 -4.10 -1.48
CA TYR A 26 -6.81 -4.96 -1.05
C TYR A 26 -6.21 -4.49 0.26
N ASP A 27 -5.54 -5.41 0.97
CA ASP A 27 -4.74 -5.07 2.14
C ASP A 27 -3.26 -4.97 1.75
N SER A 28 -2.53 -4.05 2.37
CA SER A 28 -1.09 -3.87 2.16
C SER A 28 -0.35 -3.72 3.49
N PRO A 29 0.91 -4.18 3.57
CA PRO A 29 1.67 -4.10 4.82
C PRO A 29 1.92 -2.66 5.24
N ASP A 30 1.83 -2.39 6.54
CA ASP A 30 2.39 -1.19 7.13
C ASP A 30 3.93 -1.32 7.20
N GLU A 31 4.66 -0.30 6.78
CA GLU A 31 6.14 -0.34 6.69
C GLU A 31 6.84 -0.19 8.06
N GLU A 32 6.17 0.41 9.04
CA GLU A 32 6.74 0.72 10.36
C GLU A 32 6.36 -0.35 11.40
N ASN A 33 5.14 -0.88 11.30
CA ASN A 33 4.56 -1.76 12.28
C ASN A 33 3.84 -2.96 11.63
N CYS A 34 4.55 -4.07 11.60
CA CYS A 34 4.10 -5.37 11.07
C CYS A 34 2.81 -5.95 11.72
N ARG A 35 2.27 -5.34 12.77
CA ARG A 35 0.94 -5.70 13.31
C ARG A 35 -0.21 -4.99 12.56
N TYR A 36 0.08 -3.86 11.96
CA TYR A 36 -0.85 -3.03 11.22
C TYR A 36 -0.73 -3.28 9.72
N TYR A 37 -1.76 -2.86 8.99
CA TYR A 37 -1.86 -2.93 7.55
C TYR A 37 -2.77 -1.81 7.06
N HIS A 38 -2.65 -1.43 5.80
CA HIS A 38 -3.58 -0.51 5.16
C HIS A 38 -4.62 -1.30 4.36
N HIS A 39 -5.89 -1.10 4.68
CA HIS A 39 -7.01 -1.54 3.88
C HIS A 39 -7.32 -0.46 2.84
N CYS A 40 -7.02 -0.77 1.59
CA CYS A 40 -7.33 0.06 0.44
C CYS A 40 -8.71 -0.30 -0.10
N GLU A 41 -9.54 0.71 -0.34
CA GLU A 41 -10.84 0.57 -1.01
C GLU A 41 -11.14 1.82 -1.84
N SER A 42 -11.37 1.66 -3.14
CA SER A 42 -11.82 2.75 -4.02
C SER A 42 -10.93 4.00 -4.01
N GLY A 43 -9.61 3.82 -3.87
CA GLY A 43 -8.64 4.93 -3.81
C GLY A 43 -8.43 5.51 -2.40
N GLU A 44 -9.16 5.04 -1.40
CA GLU A 44 -9.00 5.45 0.00
C GLU A 44 -8.27 4.38 0.80
N SER A 45 -7.43 4.81 1.75
CA SER A 45 -6.70 3.95 2.70
C SER A 45 -7.28 4.10 4.09
N SER A 46 -7.48 3.00 4.79
CA SER A 46 -7.76 2.97 6.22
C SER A 46 -6.80 2.03 6.94
N GLU A 47 -6.47 2.32 8.20
CA GLU A 47 -5.59 1.46 8.99
C GLU A 47 -6.37 0.28 9.58
N GLY A 48 -5.83 -0.92 9.43
CA GLY A 48 -6.28 -2.14 10.09
C GLY A 48 -5.20 -2.71 11.01
N ALA A 49 -5.61 -3.53 11.98
CA ALA A 49 -4.70 -4.19 12.90
C ALA A 49 -5.06 -5.66 13.10
N CYS A 50 -4.05 -6.53 13.16
CA CYS A 50 -4.28 -7.94 13.43
C CYS A 50 -4.86 -8.19 14.83
N PHE A 51 -5.92 -8.99 14.90
CA PHE A 51 -6.56 -9.36 16.16
C PHE A 51 -5.59 -10.16 17.03
N ILE A 52 -5.53 -9.86 18.34
CA ILE A 52 -4.57 -10.43 19.31
C ILE A 52 -3.13 -9.95 19.09
N PHE A 53 -2.39 -9.71 20.17
CA PHE A 53 -1.03 -9.16 20.14
C PHE A 53 0.00 -10.09 19.47
N PHE A 54 -0.22 -11.41 19.47
CA PHE A 54 0.70 -12.41 18.90
C PHE A 54 0.48 -12.69 17.41
N ARG A 55 -0.35 -11.88 16.74
CA ARG A 55 -0.55 -11.97 15.28
C ARG A 55 0.07 -10.78 14.57
N LYS A 56 0.55 -11.03 13.37
CA LYS A 56 1.19 -10.04 12.49
C LYS A 56 0.59 -10.14 11.10
N PHE A 57 0.60 -9.04 10.36
CA PHE A 57 0.18 -9.03 8.97
C PHE A 57 1.26 -9.70 8.14
N ASN A 58 0.91 -10.76 7.42
CA ASN A 58 1.83 -11.53 6.60
C ASN A 58 1.93 -10.90 5.20
N PRO A 59 3.06 -10.27 4.83
CA PRO A 59 3.18 -9.59 3.54
C PRO A 59 3.06 -10.52 2.33
N VAL A 60 3.31 -11.83 2.53
CA VAL A 60 3.25 -12.83 1.47
C VAL A 60 1.81 -13.23 1.16
N THR A 61 0.95 -13.34 2.19
CA THR A 61 -0.43 -13.79 2.04
C THR A 61 -1.46 -12.66 2.10
N LEU A 62 -1.03 -11.44 2.46
CA LEU A 62 -1.83 -10.26 2.70
C LEU A 62 -2.95 -10.49 3.71
N LYS A 63 -2.65 -11.25 4.77
CA LYS A 63 -3.58 -11.59 5.84
C LYS A 63 -2.85 -11.66 7.18
N CYS A 64 -3.58 -11.51 8.27
CA CYS A 64 -3.04 -11.77 9.59
C CYS A 64 -2.70 -13.25 9.78
N ASP A 65 -1.54 -13.53 10.34
CA ASP A 65 -1.06 -14.88 10.66
C ASP A 65 -0.37 -14.86 12.03
N TRP A 66 0.00 -16.03 12.54
CA TRP A 66 0.78 -16.15 13.77
C TRP A 66 2.16 -15.56 13.59
N ALA A 67 2.66 -14.83 14.59
CA ALA A 67 3.91 -14.09 14.49
C ALA A 67 5.14 -14.94 14.10
N TRP A 68 5.14 -16.24 14.39
CA TRP A 68 6.22 -17.18 14.01
C TRP A 68 6.12 -17.70 12.57
N ASN A 69 5.01 -17.47 11.87
CA ASN A 69 4.82 -17.77 10.45
C ASN A 69 5.12 -16.56 9.54
N VAL A 70 5.41 -15.39 10.13
CA VAL A 70 5.51 -14.12 9.40
C VAL A 70 6.94 -13.61 9.37
N ASP A 71 7.45 -13.43 8.16
CA ASP A 71 8.61 -12.58 7.90
C ASP A 71 8.13 -11.16 7.58
N CYS A 72 8.33 -10.23 8.52
CA CYS A 72 7.93 -8.83 8.37
C CYS A 72 8.74 -8.07 7.32
N THR A 73 9.88 -8.61 6.89
CA THR A 73 10.73 -7.98 5.87
C THR A 73 10.39 -8.46 4.46
N ALA A 74 9.53 -9.47 4.35
CA ALA A 74 9.05 -9.97 3.07
C ALA A 74 8.25 -8.88 2.35
N LYS A 75 8.39 -8.85 1.02
CA LYS A 75 7.59 -7.98 0.16
C LYS A 75 6.44 -8.78 -0.45
N PRO A 76 5.26 -8.18 -0.63
CA PRO A 76 4.19 -8.84 -1.36
C PRO A 76 4.65 -9.18 -2.78
N ALA A 77 4.41 -10.43 -3.21
CA ALA A 77 4.81 -10.89 -4.54
C ALA A 77 4.08 -10.12 -5.67
N LYS A 78 2.87 -9.62 -5.38
CA LYS A 78 2.12 -8.67 -6.18
C LYS A 78 1.35 -7.75 -5.23
N LEU A 79 1.86 -6.54 -5.01
CA LEU A 79 0.93 -5.43 -4.81
C LEU A 79 0.19 -5.25 -6.15
N PRO A 80 -1.10 -4.82 -6.17
CA PRO A 80 -1.72 -4.46 -7.43
C PRO A 80 -0.77 -3.51 -8.20
N PRO A 81 -0.54 -3.77 -9.50
CA PRO A 81 0.52 -3.07 -10.23
C PRO A 81 0.23 -1.57 -10.23
N SER A 82 1.23 -0.81 -9.76
CA SER A 82 1.35 0.65 -9.84
C SER A 82 1.10 1.19 -11.24
#